data_AF-A0A850JPA8-F1
#
_entry.id   AF-A0A850JPA8-F1
#
_cell.length_a   1.000
_cell.length_b   1.000
_cell.length_c   1.000
_cell.angle_alpha   90.00
_cell.angle_beta   90.00
_cell.angle_gamma   90.00
#
_symmetry.space_group_name_H-M   'P 1'
#
loop_
_entity.id
_entity.type
_entity.pdbx_description
1 polymer ?
#
loop_
_entity_poly.entity_id
_entity_poly.type
_entity_poly.pdbx_seq_one_letter_code
_entity_poly.pdbx_strand_id
1 'polypeptide(L)'
;MRATVIFAGREEIAGRLRDNVWEAARAVLAERPDGLVRERLLDGGQFPFSHVLGPADTGTLELLRSAARAVRRLVGEAGDDPESYVRRSPVTARIVEALLAALRDRFLLLDVGELHRDPSGWPESWTWETRNRAEFHRVLTRFDGDRPEHHGRLLTPLVKFIETSTP
;
A
#
# COMPACT_ATOMS: atom_id res chain seq x y z
N MET A 1 9.32 14.03 24.00
CA MET A 1 8.44 12.92 23.57
C MET A 1 9.11 12.27 22.39
N ARG A 2 9.21 10.95 22.40
CA ARG A 2 9.82 10.17 21.32
C ARG A 2 8.79 9.19 20.76
N ALA A 3 8.83 9.01 19.46
CA ALA A 3 8.09 7.99 18.74
C ALA A 3 9.05 7.10 17.97
N THR A 4 8.76 5.80 17.98
CA THR A 4 9.35 4.80 17.10
C THR A 4 8.22 4.08 16.40
N VAL A 5 8.21 4.08 15.07
CA VAL A 5 7.23 3.38 14.25
C VAL A 5 7.95 2.26 13.53
N ILE A 6 7.42 1.04 13.63
CA ILE A 6 7.92 -0.13 12.91
C ILE A 6 6.97 -0.43 11.75
N PHE A 7 7.51 -0.59 10.55
CA PHE A 7 6.73 -0.87 9.35
C PHE A 7 6.74 -2.35 9.01
N ALA A 8 5.73 -2.77 8.25
CA ALA A 8 5.68 -4.11 7.67
C ALA A 8 6.79 -4.30 6.63
N GLY A 9 7.35 -5.51 6.61
CA GLY A 9 8.43 -5.85 5.69
C GLY A 9 7.95 -5.89 4.24
N ARG A 10 8.86 -5.68 3.30
CA ARG A 10 8.56 -5.65 1.86
C ARG A 10 7.80 -6.89 1.39
N GLU A 11 8.27 -8.08 1.76
CA GLU A 11 7.66 -9.35 1.34
C GLU A 11 6.25 -9.56 1.91
N GLU A 12 6.00 -9.05 3.11
CA GLU A 12 4.68 -9.10 3.72
C GLU A 12 3.69 -8.21 2.95
N ILE A 13 4.09 -6.98 2.63
CA ILE A 13 3.27 -6.10 1.79
C ILE A 13 3.11 -6.66 0.39
N ALA A 14 4.15 -7.25 -0.19
CA ALA A 14 4.08 -7.93 -1.49
C ALA A 14 3.04 -9.06 -1.47
N GLY A 15 2.99 -9.86 -0.40
CA GLY A 15 1.97 -10.89 -0.19
C GLY A 15 0.56 -10.31 -0.22
N ARG A 16 0.30 -9.27 0.58
CA ARG A 16 -1.00 -8.58 0.64
C ARG A 16 -1.41 -8.01 -0.73
N LEU A 17 -0.46 -7.43 -1.47
CA LEU A 17 -0.72 -6.91 -2.81
C LEU A 17 -1.03 -8.02 -3.83
N ARG A 18 -0.38 -9.19 -3.73
CA ARG A 18 -0.74 -10.36 -4.55
C ARG A 18 -2.17 -10.82 -4.27
N ASP A 19 -2.60 -10.79 -3.02
CA ASP A 19 -3.99 -11.10 -2.65
C ASP A 19 -4.97 -10.06 -3.21
N ASN A 20 -4.63 -8.77 -3.17
CA ASN A 20 -5.43 -7.73 -3.82
C ASN A 20 -5.55 -7.92 -5.34
N VAL A 21 -4.45 -8.30 -6.01
CA VAL A 21 -4.49 -8.61 -7.45
C VAL A 21 -5.44 -9.78 -7.73
N TRP A 22 -5.43 -10.80 -6.87
CA TRP A 22 -6.38 -11.90 -6.97
C TRP A 22 -7.82 -11.45 -6.74
N GLU A 23 -8.09 -10.61 -5.75
CA GLU A 23 -9.44 -10.06 -5.52
C GLU A 23 -9.92 -9.20 -6.69
N ALA A 24 -9.01 -8.45 -7.34
CA ALA A 24 -9.31 -7.74 -8.58
C ALA A 24 -9.62 -8.71 -9.74
N ALA A 25 -8.88 -9.81 -9.86
CA ALA A 25 -9.13 -10.85 -10.85
C ALA A 25 -10.49 -11.54 -10.63
N ARG A 26 -10.84 -11.83 -9.37
CA ARG A 26 -12.17 -12.34 -8.99
C ARG A 26 -13.29 -11.36 -9.37
N ALA A 27 -13.07 -10.06 -9.19
CA ALA A 27 -14.02 -9.05 -9.64
C ALA A 27 -14.18 -9.05 -11.17
N VAL A 28 -13.11 -9.25 -11.94
CA VAL A 28 -13.20 -9.41 -13.40
C VAL A 28 -13.98 -10.68 -13.78
N LEU A 29 -13.68 -11.82 -13.16
CA LEU A 29 -14.38 -13.09 -13.39
C LEU A 29 -15.89 -12.98 -13.09
N ALA A 30 -16.24 -12.20 -12.08
CA ALA A 30 -17.63 -11.90 -11.71
C ALA A 30 -18.23 -10.73 -12.53
N GLU A 31 -17.64 -10.38 -13.67
CA GLU A 31 -18.10 -9.34 -14.61
C GLU A 31 -18.37 -7.97 -13.94
N ARG A 32 -17.59 -7.64 -12.92
CA ARG A 32 -17.76 -6.38 -12.18
C ARG A 32 -17.22 -5.18 -12.96
N PRO A 33 -17.80 -3.97 -12.73
CA PRO A 33 -17.37 -2.75 -13.40
C PRO A 33 -15.92 -2.38 -13.07
N ASP A 34 -15.27 -1.65 -13.97
CA ASP A 34 -13.85 -1.31 -13.86
C ASP A 34 -13.50 -0.49 -12.61
N GLY A 35 -14.44 0.32 -12.12
CA GLY A 35 -14.28 1.03 -10.84
C GLY A 35 -13.97 0.08 -9.69
N LEU A 36 -14.72 -1.02 -9.58
CA LEU A 36 -14.54 -2.00 -8.51
C LEU A 36 -13.26 -2.81 -8.70
N VAL A 37 -12.88 -3.15 -9.94
CA VAL A 37 -11.61 -3.85 -10.19
C VAL A 37 -10.42 -3.00 -9.71
N ARG A 38 -10.43 -1.69 -9.98
CA ARG A 38 -9.39 -0.77 -9.50
C ARG A 38 -9.40 -0.59 -8.00
N GLU A 39 -10.58 -0.50 -7.39
CA GLU A 39 -10.73 -0.48 -5.93
C GLU A 39 -10.06 -1.72 -5.31
N ARG A 40 -10.34 -2.91 -5.84
CA ARG A 40 -9.79 -4.19 -5.32
C ARG A 40 -8.27 -4.31 -5.46
N LEU A 41 -7.64 -3.61 -6.40
CA LEU A 41 -6.17 -3.57 -6.49
C LEU A 41 -5.51 -2.93 -5.26
N LEU A 42 -6.19 -2.02 -4.58
CA LEU A 42 -5.67 -1.37 -3.37
C LEU A 42 -6.34 -1.86 -2.09
N ASP A 43 -7.64 -2.13 -2.15
CA ASP A 43 -8.48 -2.38 -0.99
C ASP A 43 -9.20 -3.73 -1.11
N GLY A 44 -8.55 -4.71 -1.76
CA GLY A 44 -9.07 -6.07 -1.91
C GLY A 44 -9.02 -6.89 -0.61
N GLY A 45 -7.96 -6.70 0.17
CA GLY A 45 -7.70 -7.41 1.43
C GLY A 45 -8.05 -6.61 2.69
N GLN A 46 -7.47 -7.03 3.81
CA GLN A 46 -7.74 -6.46 5.13
C GLN A 46 -7.28 -5.00 5.29
N PHE A 47 -6.25 -4.60 4.55
CA PHE A 47 -5.58 -3.31 4.74
C PHE A 47 -5.83 -2.40 3.53
N PRO A 48 -6.43 -1.21 3.72
CA PRO A 48 -6.77 -0.32 2.61
C PRO A 48 -5.56 0.47 2.14
N PHE A 49 -4.87 0.00 1.09
CA PHE A 49 -3.71 0.73 0.55
C PHE A 49 -4.09 2.06 -0.12
N SER A 50 -5.38 2.33 -0.35
CA SER A 50 -5.87 3.66 -0.72
C SER A 50 -5.60 4.72 0.35
N HIS A 51 -5.42 4.33 1.63
CA HIS A 51 -5.00 5.26 2.67
C HIS A 51 -3.58 5.81 2.41
N VAL A 52 -2.72 4.98 1.81
CA VAL A 52 -1.32 5.30 1.52
C VAL A 52 -1.17 6.01 0.19
N LEU A 53 -1.83 5.50 -0.86
CA LEU A 53 -1.71 6.04 -2.22
C LEU A 53 -2.73 7.14 -2.53
N GLY A 54 -3.77 7.27 -1.70
CA GLY A 54 -4.74 8.35 -1.76
C GLY A 54 -5.72 8.25 -2.91
N PRO A 55 -6.56 9.29 -3.10
CA PRO A 55 -7.07 9.57 -4.43
C PRO A 55 -5.83 9.74 -5.30
N ALA A 56 -5.58 8.67 -6.06
CA ALA A 56 -4.40 8.45 -6.83
C ALA A 56 -4.03 9.75 -7.57
N ASP A 57 -2.81 10.25 -7.37
CA ASP A 57 -2.27 11.26 -8.27
C ASP A 57 -2.30 10.72 -9.71
N THR A 58 -2.04 11.58 -10.70
CA THR A 58 -2.14 11.16 -12.10
C THR A 58 -1.31 9.90 -12.40
N GLY A 59 -0.14 9.76 -11.76
CA GLY A 59 0.72 8.58 -11.89
C GLY A 59 0.09 7.32 -11.28
N THR A 60 -0.44 7.42 -10.07
CA THR A 60 -1.10 6.30 -9.39
C THR A 60 -2.37 5.89 -10.15
N LEU A 61 -3.13 6.83 -10.73
CA LEU A 61 -4.35 6.52 -11.49
C LEU A 61 -4.01 5.73 -12.76
N GLU A 62 -2.98 6.17 -13.49
CA GLU A 62 -2.51 5.46 -14.67
C GLU A 62 -1.94 4.09 -14.31
N LEU A 63 -1.22 3.96 -13.20
CA LEU A 63 -0.77 2.66 -12.68
C LEU A 63 -1.95 1.72 -12.43
N LEU A 64 -3.00 2.18 -11.72
CA LEU A 64 -4.18 1.36 -11.43
C LEU A 64 -4.97 1.00 -12.69
N ARG A 65 -5.11 1.93 -13.64
CA ARG A 65 -5.75 1.65 -14.95
C ARG A 65 -4.97 0.61 -15.73
N SER A 66 -3.65 0.74 -15.78
CA SER A 66 -2.76 -0.21 -16.46
C SER A 66 -2.82 -1.59 -15.80
N ALA A 67 -2.74 -1.65 -14.48
CA ALA A 67 -2.86 -2.87 -13.70
C ALA A 67 -4.23 -3.55 -13.91
N ALA A 68 -5.35 -2.81 -13.88
CA ALA A 68 -6.68 -3.37 -14.13
C ALA A 68 -6.80 -3.98 -15.54
N ARG A 69 -6.27 -3.31 -16.57
CA ARG A 69 -6.21 -3.87 -17.94
C ARG A 69 -5.37 -5.14 -17.99
N ALA A 70 -4.22 -5.17 -17.31
CA ALA A 70 -3.35 -6.32 -17.25
C ALA A 70 -4.03 -7.51 -16.54
N VAL A 71 -4.73 -7.27 -15.43
CA VAL A 71 -5.52 -8.30 -14.73
C VAL A 71 -6.61 -8.87 -15.63
N ARG A 72 -7.33 -8.03 -16.37
CA ARG A 72 -8.34 -8.52 -17.33
C ARG A 72 -7.76 -9.43 -18.40
N ARG A 73 -6.57 -9.09 -18.93
CA ARG A 73 -5.87 -9.94 -19.88
C ARG A 73 -5.50 -11.29 -19.26
N LEU A 74 -4.93 -11.29 -18.05
CA LEU A 74 -4.59 -12.53 -17.34
C LEU A 74 -5.81 -13.42 -17.12
N VAL A 75 -6.93 -12.84 -16.72
CA VAL A 75 -8.19 -13.58 -16.53
C VAL A 75 -8.68 -14.20 -17.85
N GLY A 76 -8.53 -13.51 -18.97
CA GLY A 76 -8.87 -14.06 -20.29
C GLY A 76 -7.96 -15.21 -20.75
N GLU A 77 -6.75 -15.32 -20.20
CA GLU A 77 -5.74 -16.34 -20.54
C GLU A 77 -5.71 -17.53 -19.56
N ALA A 78 -6.45 -17.45 -18.46
CA ALA A 78 -6.32 -18.32 -17.29
C ALA A 78 -6.79 -19.77 -17.47
N GLY A 79 -7.67 -20.06 -18.45
CA GLY A 79 -8.25 -21.39 -18.63
C GLY A 79 -9.02 -21.88 -17.38
N ASP A 80 -8.76 -23.12 -16.96
CA ASP A 80 -9.55 -23.83 -15.94
C ASP A 80 -9.15 -23.53 -14.49
N ASP A 81 -7.94 -22.99 -14.24
CA ASP A 81 -7.44 -22.64 -12.90
C ASP A 81 -6.97 -21.18 -12.84
N PRO A 82 -7.91 -20.22 -12.80
CA PRO A 82 -7.58 -18.80 -12.83
C PRO A 82 -6.82 -18.32 -11.61
N GLU A 83 -7.02 -18.93 -10.44
CA GLU A 83 -6.33 -18.52 -9.23
C GLU A 83 -4.83 -18.80 -9.32
N SER A 84 -4.47 -20.04 -9.61
CA SER A 84 -3.07 -20.45 -9.74
C SER A 84 -2.38 -19.69 -10.87
N TYR A 85 -3.06 -19.54 -12.01
CA TYR A 85 -2.54 -18.82 -13.18
C TYR A 85 -2.23 -17.35 -12.86
N VAL A 86 -3.20 -16.61 -12.31
CA VAL A 86 -3.04 -15.19 -11.97
C VAL A 86 -1.95 -15.02 -10.91
N ARG A 87 -1.97 -15.82 -9.83
CA ARG A 87 -1.01 -15.67 -8.72
C ARG A 87 0.44 -15.93 -9.13
N ARG A 88 0.67 -16.87 -10.06
CA ARG A 88 2.02 -17.23 -10.54
C ARG A 88 2.49 -16.42 -11.74
N SER A 89 1.62 -15.56 -12.29
CA SER A 89 1.94 -14.79 -13.48
C SER A 89 3.07 -13.77 -13.24
N PRO A 90 4.06 -13.68 -14.14
CA PRO A 90 5.04 -12.59 -14.13
C PRO A 90 4.41 -11.20 -14.23
N VAL A 91 3.21 -11.10 -14.81
CA VAL A 91 2.46 -9.84 -14.89
C VAL A 91 1.99 -9.42 -13.50
N THR A 92 1.49 -10.34 -12.69
CA THR A 92 1.13 -10.09 -11.28
C THR A 92 2.35 -9.63 -10.49
N ALA A 93 3.50 -10.27 -10.68
CA ALA A 93 4.74 -9.83 -10.04
C ALA A 93 5.08 -8.38 -10.41
N ARG A 94 4.98 -7.99 -11.69
CA ARG A 94 5.22 -6.60 -12.14
C ARG A 94 4.24 -5.59 -11.55
N ILE A 95 2.95 -5.95 -11.45
CA ILE A 95 1.93 -5.08 -10.82
C ILE A 95 2.30 -4.85 -9.35
N VAL A 96 2.64 -5.92 -8.63
CA VAL A 96 3.05 -5.86 -7.22
C VAL A 96 4.29 -5.00 -7.05
N GLU A 97 5.32 -5.17 -7.88
CA GLU A 97 6.53 -4.34 -7.85
C GLU A 97 6.24 -2.86 -8.09
N ALA A 98 5.38 -2.53 -9.05
CA ALA A 98 5.01 -1.15 -9.32
C ALA A 98 4.21 -0.52 -8.16
N LEU A 99 3.31 -1.29 -7.53
CA LEU A 99 2.57 -0.85 -6.35
C LEU A 99 3.50 -0.69 -5.13
N LEU A 100 4.44 -1.62 -4.92
CA LEU A 100 5.46 -1.50 -3.86
C LEU A 100 6.30 -0.23 -4.04
N ALA A 101 6.73 0.07 -5.27
CA ALA A 101 7.46 1.31 -5.56
C ALA A 101 6.62 2.54 -5.21
N ALA A 102 5.35 2.58 -5.62
CA ALA A 102 4.44 3.66 -5.30
C ALA A 102 4.23 3.82 -3.78
N LEU A 103 4.08 2.72 -3.03
CA LEU A 103 3.96 2.74 -1.57
C LEU A 103 5.25 3.26 -0.91
N ARG A 104 6.41 2.81 -1.37
CA ARG A 104 7.71 3.25 -0.87
C ARG A 104 7.91 4.76 -1.06
N ASP A 105 7.49 5.30 -2.19
CA ASP A 105 7.66 6.72 -2.50
C ASP A 105 6.82 7.61 -1.57
N ARG A 106 5.75 7.08 -0.94
CA ARG A 106 4.95 7.84 0.05
C ARG A 106 5.72 8.18 1.32
N PHE A 107 6.75 7.41 1.65
CA PHE A 107 7.62 7.74 2.78
C PHE A 107 8.47 9.00 2.53
N LEU A 108 8.63 9.45 1.27
CA LEU A 108 9.30 10.71 0.95
C LEU A 108 8.53 11.95 1.41
N LEU A 109 7.24 11.78 1.79
CA LEU A 109 6.42 12.85 2.35
C LEU A 109 6.66 13.06 3.85
N LEU A 110 7.46 12.20 4.50
CA LEU A 110 7.89 12.40 5.88
C LEU A 110 8.96 13.49 5.90
N ASP A 111 8.58 14.66 6.41
CA ASP A 111 9.36 15.89 6.49
C ASP A 111 10.12 16.04 7.81
N VAL A 112 9.89 15.12 8.75
CA VAL A 112 10.51 15.07 10.07
C VAL A 112 10.88 13.65 10.45
N GLY A 113 11.79 13.53 11.42
CA GLY A 113 12.28 12.25 11.92
C GLY A 113 13.29 11.57 11.00
N GLU A 114 13.78 10.43 11.45
CA GLU A 114 14.76 9.62 10.76
C GLU A 114 14.09 8.34 10.26
N LEU A 115 14.10 8.14 8.93
CA LEU A 115 13.58 6.95 8.29
C LEU A 115 14.71 5.95 8.07
N HIS A 116 14.64 4.79 8.73
CA HIS A 116 15.56 3.69 8.55
C HIS A 116 15.03 2.73 7.48
N ARG A 117 15.94 2.24 6.63
CA ARG A 117 15.64 1.35 5.51
C ARG A 117 16.47 0.09 5.60
N ASP A 118 15.90 -1.01 5.13
CA ASP A 118 16.62 -2.26 4.96
C ASP A 118 17.62 -2.18 3.77
N PRO A 119 18.47 -3.20 3.55
CA PRO A 119 19.43 -3.21 2.43
C PRO A 119 18.80 -3.12 1.03
N SER A 120 17.50 -3.46 0.88
CA SER A 120 16.76 -3.30 -0.38
C SER A 120 16.23 -1.87 -0.59
N GLY A 121 16.38 -1.01 0.41
CA GLY A 121 15.85 0.35 0.44
C GLY A 121 14.39 0.43 0.88
N TRP A 122 13.81 -0.65 1.41
CA TRP A 122 12.46 -0.67 1.94
C TRP A 122 12.40 -0.03 3.34
N PRO A 123 11.39 0.81 3.65
CA PRO A 123 11.22 1.39 4.98
C PRO A 123 10.99 0.32 6.05
N GLU A 124 11.84 0.29 7.07
CA GLU A 124 11.74 -0.67 8.18
C GLU A 124 11.25 0.00 9.46
N SER A 125 11.78 1.18 9.76
CA SER A 125 11.35 1.95 10.93
C SER A 125 11.51 3.44 10.72
N TRP A 126 10.81 4.21 11.54
CA TRP A 126 10.93 5.67 11.61
C TRP A 126 11.00 6.10 13.06
N THR A 127 11.93 7.00 13.38
CA THR A 127 12.06 7.54 14.73
C THR A 127 11.99 9.06 14.73
N TRP A 128 11.39 9.64 15.76
CA TRP A 128 11.35 11.09 15.89
C TRP A 128 11.20 11.52 17.35
N GLU A 129 11.84 12.64 17.69
CA GLU A 129 11.75 13.25 18.99
C GLU A 129 11.40 14.73 18.87
N THR A 130 10.45 15.18 19.69
CA THR A 130 10.10 16.59 19.82
C THR A 130 9.64 16.94 21.24
N ARG A 131 9.79 18.21 21.60
CA ARG A 131 9.22 18.79 22.83
C ARG A 131 7.84 19.39 22.59
N ASN A 132 7.44 19.61 21.33
CA ASN A 132 6.14 20.18 20.99
C ASN A 132 5.07 19.08 20.95
N ARG A 133 4.21 19.04 21.97
CA ARG A 133 3.17 18.02 22.11
C ARG A 133 2.12 18.06 20.99
N ALA A 134 1.70 19.27 20.59
CA ALA A 134 0.72 19.42 19.52
C ALA A 134 1.28 18.93 18.18
N GLU A 135 2.56 19.21 17.93
CA GLU A 135 3.28 18.72 16.76
C GLU A 135 3.45 17.20 16.78
N PHE A 136 3.80 16.65 17.94
CA PHE A 136 3.97 15.22 18.16
C PHE A 136 2.73 14.43 17.73
N HIS A 137 1.57 14.79 18.28
CA HIS A 137 0.32 14.13 17.94
C HIS A 137 -0.07 14.36 16.48
N ARG A 138 0.12 15.57 15.94
CA ARG A 138 -0.20 15.88 14.53
C ARG A 138 0.58 14.99 13.56
N VAL A 139 1.87 14.79 13.76
CA VAL A 139 2.68 13.92 12.90
C VAL A 139 2.29 12.45 13.11
N LEU A 140 2.06 12.02 14.35
CA LEU A 140 1.64 10.65 14.63
C LEU A 140 0.32 10.26 13.98
N THR A 141 -0.59 11.20 13.70
CA THR A 141 -1.82 10.89 12.96
C THR A 141 -1.57 10.33 11.54
N ARG A 142 -0.38 10.48 10.97
CA ARG A 142 -0.02 9.84 9.70
C ARG A 142 0.14 8.31 9.85
N PHE A 143 0.42 7.81 11.04
CA PHE A 143 0.70 6.39 11.29
C PHE A 143 -0.47 5.64 11.94
N ASP A 144 -1.41 6.36 12.55
CA ASP A 144 -2.56 5.83 13.31
C ASP A 144 -3.90 6.47 12.87
N GLY A 145 -3.92 7.13 11.72
CA GLY A 145 -5.13 7.74 11.17
C GLY A 145 -5.95 6.78 10.31
N ASP A 146 -7.25 7.02 10.23
CA ASP A 146 -8.19 6.30 9.36
C ASP A 146 -9.10 7.22 8.53
N ARG A 147 -8.86 8.53 8.59
CA ARG A 147 -9.78 9.54 8.06
C ARG A 147 -9.65 9.70 6.53
N PRO A 148 -10.77 9.62 5.76
CA PRO A 148 -10.79 9.72 4.29
C PRO A 148 -10.09 10.95 3.71
N GLU A 149 -10.23 12.11 4.37
CA GLU A 149 -9.62 13.37 3.96
C GLU A 149 -8.08 13.34 3.94
N HIS A 150 -7.47 12.34 4.57
CA HIS A 150 -6.02 12.15 4.63
C HIS A 150 -5.51 11.02 3.76
N HIS A 151 -6.38 10.33 3.01
CA HIS A 151 -5.96 9.31 2.07
C HIS A 151 -4.86 9.86 1.14
N GLY A 152 -3.77 9.12 1.00
CA GLY A 152 -2.58 9.51 0.25
C GLY A 152 -1.45 10.03 1.13
N ARG A 153 -1.71 10.22 2.43
CA ARG A 153 -0.75 10.70 3.43
C ARG A 153 -0.68 9.80 4.66
N LEU A 154 -1.58 8.81 4.77
CA LEU A 154 -1.62 7.87 5.89
C LEU A 154 -0.76 6.66 5.56
N LEU A 155 0.19 6.35 6.44
CA LEU A 155 1.02 5.15 6.37
C LEU A 155 0.46 4.01 7.22
N THR A 156 -0.70 4.20 7.87
CA THR A 156 -1.35 3.24 8.77
C THR A 156 -1.39 1.79 8.25
N PRO A 157 -1.75 1.50 6.98
CA PRO A 157 -1.75 0.13 6.45
C PRO A 157 -0.37 -0.55 6.42
N LEU A 158 0.70 0.24 6.50
CA LEU A 158 2.09 -0.21 6.48
C LEU A 158 2.69 -0.30 7.88
N VAL A 159 2.01 0.19 8.92
CA VAL A 159 2.50 0.18 10.29
C VAL A 159 2.24 -1.20 10.92
N LYS A 160 3.27 -1.75 11.57
CA LYS A 160 3.16 -2.92 12.45
C LYS A 160 2.91 -2.52 13.89
N PHE A 161 3.67 -1.53 14.36
CA PHE A 161 3.64 -1.12 15.76
C PHE A 161 4.14 0.32 15.91
N ILE A 162 3.60 1.01 16.91
CA ILE A 162 4.00 2.37 17.31
C ILE A 162 4.37 2.32 18.79
N GLU A 163 5.60 2.71 19.10
CA GLU A 163 6.06 2.95 20.46
C GLU A 163 6.14 4.45 20.70
N THR A 164 5.62 4.91 21.84
CA THR A 164 5.78 6.31 22.27
C THR A 164 6.28 6.38 23.69
N SER A 165 7.15 7.35 23.97
CA SER A 165 7.61 7.65 25.31
C SER A 165 7.58 9.15 25.58
N THR A 166 7.11 9.50 26.78
CA THR A 166 7.28 10.81 27.39
C THR A 166 8.46 10.73 28.35
N PRO A 167 9.36 11.73 28.35
CA PRO A 167 10.31 11.87 29.45
C PRO A 167 9.59 12.12 30.78
#